data_AF-A0A265QD61-F1
#
_entry.id   AF-A0A265QD61-F1
#
_cell.length_a   1.000
_cell.length_b   1.000
_cell.length_c   1.000
_cell.angle_alpha   90.00
_cell.angle_beta   90.00
_cell.angle_gamma   90.00
#
_symmetry.space_group_name_H-M   'P 1'
#
loop_
_entity.id
_entity.type
_entity.pdbx_description
1 polymer ?
#
loop_
_entity_poly.entity_id
_entity_poly.type
_entity_poly.pdbx_seq_one_letter_code
_entity_poly.pdbx_strand_id
1 'polypeptide(L)'
;MNKIKLLSIFLIILAIVVLSFNIKYIKLDNKYLSEIKSQFNNFLYKYNDFTDELPVIIHKNDNNPCEYLSSIDKDKAVEDVEYLFSLLKFGYSGYEFFGGDNTFISAKENILWSVIALDGDDICVDKFLDIIYSELNFIQDAHFDIGNYKLCNYTKYFSSRKFTFHKDGIGFYTIIDDTLFYLKSINDKEP
;
A
#
# COMPACT_ATOMS: atom_id res chain seq x y z
N MET A 1 -8.60 50.87 40.88
CA MET A 1 -7.90 50.16 39.76
C MET A 1 -8.96 49.45 38.93
N ASN A 2 -9.20 49.88 37.68
CA ASN A 2 -10.41 49.53 36.91
C ASN A 2 -10.49 48.03 36.56
N LYS A 3 -11.53 47.35 37.04
CA LYS A 3 -11.84 45.93 36.74
C LYS A 3 -11.88 45.63 35.23
N ILE A 4 -12.24 46.62 34.41
CA ILE A 4 -12.27 46.56 32.95
C ILE A 4 -10.86 46.32 32.37
N LYS A 5 -9.81 46.95 32.93
CA LYS A 5 -8.41 46.73 32.49
C LYS A 5 -7.91 45.33 32.84
N LEU A 6 -8.34 44.79 33.98
CA LEU A 6 -7.96 43.44 34.41
C LEU A 6 -8.57 42.37 33.50
N LEU A 7 -9.84 42.55 33.12
CA LEU A 7 -10.57 41.64 32.23
C LEU A 7 -9.99 41.65 30.81
N SER A 8 -9.62 42.83 30.28
CA SER A 8 -8.98 42.92 28.97
C SER A 8 -7.59 42.27 28.94
N ILE A 9 -6.81 42.39 30.00
CA ILE A 9 -5.49 41.72 30.10
C ILE A 9 -5.68 40.20 30.15
N PHE A 10 -6.65 39.71 30.92
CA PHE A 10 -6.95 38.29 31.00
C PHE A 10 -7.37 37.70 29.63
N LEU A 11 -8.22 38.40 28.89
CA LEU A 11 -8.65 37.97 27.55
C LEU A 11 -7.49 37.92 26.54
N ILE A 12 -6.56 38.88 26.60
CA ILE A 12 -5.36 38.88 25.75
C ILE A 12 -4.45 37.69 26.09
N ILE A 13 -4.22 37.43 27.37
CA ILE A 13 -3.41 36.29 27.81
C ILE A 13 -4.07 34.97 27.38
N LEU A 14 -5.39 34.83 27.56
CA LEU A 14 -6.14 33.66 27.13
C LEU A 14 -6.03 33.44 25.62
N ALA A 15 -6.16 34.50 24.82
CA ALA A 15 -5.99 34.43 23.37
C ALA A 15 -4.57 34.00 22.97
N ILE A 16 -3.53 34.54 23.62
CA ILE A 16 -2.13 34.15 23.37
C ILE A 16 -1.90 32.68 23.71
N VAL A 17 -2.43 32.23 24.85
CA VAL A 17 -2.32 30.83 25.29
C VAL A 17 -3.02 29.90 24.29
N VAL A 18 -4.27 30.18 23.91
CA VAL A 18 -5.02 29.38 22.92
C VAL A 18 -4.31 29.37 21.56
N LEU A 19 -3.76 30.50 21.12
CA LEU A 19 -3.01 30.58 19.87
C LEU A 19 -1.71 29.75 19.94
N SER A 20 -1.00 29.79 21.07
CA SER A 20 0.22 29.01 21.28
C SER A 20 -0.02 27.49 21.29
N PHE A 21 -1.14 27.03 21.86
CA PHE A 21 -1.53 25.62 21.85
C PHE A 21 -1.87 25.15 20.43
N ASN A 22 -2.61 25.95 19.65
CA ASN A 22 -2.92 25.65 18.25
C ASN A 22 -1.65 25.57 17.39
N ILE A 23 -0.71 26.51 17.56
CA ILE A 23 0.58 26.48 16.84
C ILE A 23 1.36 25.22 17.18
N LYS A 24 1.39 24.81 18.46
CA LYS A 24 2.09 23.58 18.89
C LYS A 24 1.47 22.33 18.26
N TYR A 25 0.14 22.26 18.20
CA TYR A 25 -0.58 21.13 17.60
C TYR A 25 -0.29 21.03 16.09
N ILE A 26 -0.41 22.14 15.36
CA ILE A 26 -0.07 22.23 13.93
C ILE A 26 1.39 21.82 13.67
N LYS A 27 2.32 22.22 14.55
CA LYS A 27 3.74 21.87 14.40
C LYS A 27 4.00 20.37 14.62
N LEU A 28 3.28 19.75 15.56
CA LEU A 28 3.40 18.33 15.85
C LEU A 28 2.85 17.48 14.70
N ASP A 29 1.70 17.87 14.16
CA ASP A 29 1.05 17.18 13.05
C ASP A 29 1.87 17.28 11.75
N ASN A 30 2.44 18.46 11.47
CA ASN A 30 3.37 18.63 10.35
C ASN A 30 4.66 17.82 10.52
N LYS A 31 5.19 17.70 11.74
CA LYS A 31 6.36 16.86 12.02
C LYS A 31 6.03 15.38 11.76
N TYR A 32 4.91 14.89 12.29
CA TYR A 32 4.47 13.52 12.08
C TYR A 32 4.23 13.21 10.59
N LEU A 33 3.55 14.09 9.88
CA LEU A 33 3.35 13.95 8.44
C LEU A 33 4.67 13.97 7.66
N SER A 34 5.64 14.81 8.06
CA SER A 34 6.97 14.84 7.43
C SER A 34 7.74 13.54 7.67
N GLU A 35 7.57 12.93 8.84
CA GLU A 35 8.22 11.67 9.21
C GLU A 35 7.60 10.50 8.44
N ILE A 36 6.27 10.43 8.33
CA ILE A 36 5.57 9.47 7.47
C ILE A 36 6.00 9.63 6.02
N LYS A 37 6.02 10.85 5.48
CA LYS A 37 6.45 11.09 4.09
C LYS A 37 7.91 10.66 3.87
N SER A 38 8.79 10.93 4.83
CA SER A 38 10.19 10.51 4.78
C SER A 38 10.33 8.99 4.78
N GLN A 39 9.54 8.29 5.61
CA GLN A 39 9.51 6.82 5.62
C GLN A 39 8.93 6.27 4.31
N PHE A 40 7.86 6.89 3.79
CA PHE A 40 7.24 6.48 2.53
C PHE A 40 8.18 6.60 1.33
N ASN A 41 9.03 7.63 1.31
CA ASN A 41 10.05 7.79 0.27
C ASN A 41 11.03 6.60 0.17
N ASN A 42 11.22 5.83 1.24
CA ASN A 42 12.06 4.63 1.18
C ASN A 42 11.38 3.48 0.44
N PHE A 43 10.05 3.52 0.28
CA PHE A 43 9.26 2.55 -0.48
C PHE A 43 8.92 3.06 -1.89
N LEU A 44 9.46 4.20 -2.31
CA LEU A 44 9.35 4.63 -3.69
C LEU A 44 10.47 3.98 -4.49
N TYR A 45 10.09 3.34 -5.60
CA TYR A 45 11.07 2.82 -6.54
C TYR A 45 11.95 3.98 -7.06
N LYS A 46 13.26 3.81 -6.96
CA LYS A 46 14.23 4.85 -7.33
C LYS A 46 14.67 4.65 -8.77
N TYR A 47 14.09 5.44 -9.67
CA TYR A 47 14.56 5.52 -11.04
C TYR A 47 15.93 6.22 -11.07
N ASN A 48 16.96 5.48 -11.44
CA ASN A 48 18.27 6.07 -11.79
C ASN A 48 18.25 6.56 -13.25
N ASP A 49 17.66 5.75 -14.14
CA ASP A 49 17.33 6.01 -15.53
C ASP A 49 16.29 4.98 -16.02
N PHE A 50 15.91 5.04 -17.30
CA PHE A 50 14.96 4.12 -17.94
C PHE A 50 15.65 3.15 -18.91
N THR A 51 16.96 2.91 -18.78
CA THR A 51 17.68 2.06 -19.74
C THR A 51 17.21 0.62 -19.72
N ASP A 52 16.70 0.18 -18.57
CA ASP A 52 16.25 -1.19 -18.32
C ASP A 52 14.72 -1.33 -18.49
N GLU A 53 14.02 -0.24 -18.81
CA GLU A 53 12.57 -0.29 -19.07
C GLU A 53 12.31 -1.01 -20.40
N LEU A 54 11.38 -1.96 -20.39
CA LEU A 54 10.97 -2.61 -21.62
C LEU A 54 10.30 -1.59 -22.56
N PRO A 55 10.52 -1.69 -23.89
CA PRO A 55 9.83 -0.83 -24.83
C PRO A 55 8.31 -1.01 -24.68
N VAL A 56 7.56 0.08 -24.83
CA VAL A 56 6.09 0.03 -24.83
C VAL A 56 5.62 -0.86 -25.98
N ILE A 57 5.20 -2.09 -25.67
CA ILE A 57 4.59 -2.98 -26.64
C ILE A 57 3.13 -2.59 -26.78
N ILE A 58 2.83 -1.74 -27.76
CA ILE A 58 1.44 -1.46 -28.16
C ILE A 58 0.96 -2.65 -29.00
N HIS A 59 0.31 -3.62 -28.36
CA HIS A 59 -0.45 -4.63 -29.10
C HIS A 59 -1.65 -3.94 -29.77
N LYS A 60 -1.51 -3.56 -31.04
CA LYS A 60 -2.66 -3.29 -31.91
C LYS A 60 -3.36 -4.60 -32.18
N ASN A 61 -4.42 -4.88 -31.42
CA ASN A 61 -5.22 -6.07 -31.64
C ASN A 61 -6.14 -5.83 -32.85
N ASP A 62 -5.62 -6.08 -34.06
CA ASP A 62 -6.40 -6.01 -35.30
C ASP A 62 -7.21 -7.30 -35.58
N ASN A 63 -7.11 -8.31 -34.70
CA ASN A 63 -7.92 -9.53 -34.75
C ASN A 63 -8.55 -9.81 -33.37
N ASN A 64 -9.72 -10.45 -33.42
CA ASN A 64 -10.67 -10.62 -32.31
C ASN A 64 -9.99 -10.97 -30.96
N PRO A 65 -10.10 -10.12 -29.92
CA PRO A 65 -9.33 -10.23 -28.66
C PRO A 65 -9.72 -11.40 -27.73
N CYS A 66 -10.48 -12.39 -28.22
CA CYS A 66 -11.18 -13.36 -27.39
C CYS A 66 -11.08 -14.80 -27.92
N GLU A 67 -9.95 -15.21 -28.50
CA GLU A 67 -9.68 -16.64 -28.66
C GLU A 67 -9.11 -17.17 -27.34
N TYR A 68 -9.90 -17.99 -26.63
CA TYR A 68 -9.51 -18.55 -25.34
C TYR A 68 -8.42 -19.60 -25.59
N LEU A 69 -7.15 -19.21 -25.41
CA LEU A 69 -6.02 -20.13 -25.47
C LEU A 69 -6.13 -21.12 -24.30
N SER A 70 -6.15 -22.42 -24.61
CA SER A 70 -6.13 -23.49 -23.60
C SER A 70 -4.72 -23.84 -23.13
N SER A 71 -3.71 -23.58 -23.97
CA SER A 71 -2.31 -23.83 -23.69
C SER A 71 -1.42 -22.76 -24.32
N ILE A 72 -0.20 -22.66 -23.81
CA ILE A 72 0.86 -21.78 -24.29
C ILE A 72 2.16 -22.57 -24.39
N ASP A 73 2.93 -22.31 -25.44
CA ASP A 73 4.28 -22.84 -25.62
C ASP A 73 5.20 -22.30 -24.50
N LYS A 74 6.09 -23.15 -23.98
CA LYS A 74 6.94 -22.79 -22.84
C LYS A 74 7.88 -21.62 -23.10
N ASP A 75 8.41 -21.48 -24.31
CA ASP A 75 9.30 -20.36 -24.62
C ASP A 75 8.51 -19.05 -24.54
N LYS A 76 7.27 -19.05 -25.03
CA LYS A 76 6.36 -17.90 -24.88
C LYS A 76 5.95 -17.66 -23.43
N ALA A 77 5.73 -18.71 -22.65
CA ALA A 77 5.43 -18.56 -21.22
C ALA A 77 6.61 -17.93 -20.47
N VAL A 78 7.85 -18.28 -20.81
CA VAL A 78 9.06 -17.65 -20.27
C VAL A 78 9.12 -16.17 -20.67
N GLU A 79 8.87 -15.83 -21.93
CA GLU A 79 8.78 -14.44 -22.40
C GLU A 79 7.71 -13.63 -21.64
N ASP A 80 6.53 -14.20 -21.41
CA ASP A 80 5.45 -13.58 -20.65
C ASP A 80 5.84 -13.33 -19.18
N VAL A 81 6.57 -14.26 -18.55
CA VAL A 81 7.09 -14.09 -17.18
C VAL A 81 8.12 -12.96 -17.14
N GLU A 82 9.06 -12.93 -18.07
CA GLU A 82 10.04 -11.85 -18.19
C GLU A 82 9.35 -10.48 -18.34
N TYR A 83 8.37 -10.40 -19.23
CA TYR A 83 7.59 -9.18 -19.45
C TYR A 83 6.80 -8.76 -18.20
N LEU A 84 6.12 -9.70 -17.54
CA LEU A 84 5.36 -9.45 -16.32
C LEU A 84 6.25 -8.85 -15.23
N PHE A 85 7.44 -9.40 -15.00
CA PHE A 85 8.31 -8.89 -13.93
C PHE A 85 8.94 -7.54 -14.25
N SER A 86 9.19 -7.24 -15.52
CA SER A 86 9.54 -5.87 -15.92
C SER A 86 8.37 -4.90 -15.71
N LEU A 87 7.15 -5.29 -16.06
CA LEU A 87 5.96 -4.48 -15.80
C LEU A 87 5.75 -4.24 -14.30
N LEU A 88 5.99 -5.25 -13.46
CA LEU A 88 5.92 -5.10 -12.01
C LEU A 88 7.00 -4.14 -11.49
N LYS A 89 8.25 -4.29 -11.93
CA LYS A 89 9.37 -3.47 -11.47
C LYS A 89 9.19 -1.98 -11.79
N PHE A 90 8.72 -1.66 -13.00
CA PHE A 90 8.63 -0.28 -13.48
C PHE A 90 7.20 0.30 -13.45
N GLY A 91 6.17 -0.53 -13.38
CA GLY A 91 4.78 -0.11 -13.49
C GLY A 91 3.95 -0.28 -12.21
N TYR A 92 4.36 -1.14 -11.27
CA TYR A 92 3.58 -1.43 -10.09
C TYR A 92 4.04 -0.61 -8.88
N SER A 93 3.19 0.31 -8.40
CA SER A 93 3.50 1.18 -7.25
C SER A 93 3.74 0.42 -5.95
N GLY A 94 3.24 -0.82 -5.84
CA GLY A 94 3.44 -1.67 -4.68
C GLY A 94 4.79 -2.40 -4.64
N TYR A 95 5.64 -2.30 -5.68
CA TYR A 95 6.84 -3.12 -5.83
C TYR A 95 7.77 -3.08 -4.61
N GLU A 96 8.28 -1.90 -4.24
CA GLU A 96 9.14 -1.73 -3.07
C GLU A 96 8.42 -1.98 -1.75
N PHE A 97 7.12 -1.66 -1.69
CA PHE A 97 6.30 -1.91 -0.49
C PHE A 97 6.18 -3.40 -0.17
N PHE A 98 6.06 -4.24 -1.21
CA PHE A 98 6.00 -5.70 -1.08
C PHE A 98 7.37 -6.38 -1.12
N GLY A 99 8.46 -5.63 -0.89
CA GLY A 99 9.80 -6.19 -0.67
C GLY A 99 10.77 -6.05 -1.84
N GLY A 100 10.38 -5.36 -2.92
CA GLY A 100 11.26 -4.97 -4.03
C GLY A 100 12.00 -6.13 -4.67
N ASP A 101 13.20 -5.85 -5.21
CA ASP A 101 14.02 -6.84 -5.93
C ASP A 101 14.24 -8.14 -5.12
N ASN A 102 14.44 -8.04 -3.80
CA ASN A 102 14.67 -9.21 -2.94
C ASN A 102 13.52 -10.22 -2.96
N THR A 103 12.28 -9.77 -3.15
CA THR A 103 11.10 -10.64 -3.13
C THR A 103 10.68 -11.01 -4.55
N PHE A 104 10.63 -10.02 -5.45
CA PHE A 104 10.16 -10.22 -6.81
C PHE A 104 11.15 -11.04 -7.66
N ILE A 105 12.47 -10.88 -7.50
CA ILE A 105 13.44 -11.68 -8.27
C ILE A 105 13.34 -13.16 -7.90
N SER A 106 13.24 -13.48 -6.61
CA SER A 106 13.07 -14.88 -6.19
C SER A 106 11.76 -15.49 -6.69
N ALA A 107 10.65 -14.74 -6.65
CA ALA A 107 9.37 -15.20 -7.19
C ALA A 107 9.46 -15.45 -8.71
N LYS A 108 10.10 -14.54 -9.46
CA LYS A 108 10.35 -14.71 -10.91
C LYS A 108 11.12 -15.99 -11.19
N GLU A 109 12.24 -16.19 -10.50
CA GLU A 109 13.08 -17.37 -10.69
C GLU A 109 12.28 -18.65 -10.41
N ASN A 110 11.52 -18.71 -9.31
CA ASN A 110 10.68 -19.86 -8.99
C ASN A 110 9.63 -20.16 -10.06
N ILE A 111 8.98 -19.13 -10.63
CA ILE A 111 8.03 -19.29 -11.73
C ILE A 111 8.73 -19.88 -12.95
N LEU A 112 9.87 -19.31 -13.36
CA LEU A 112 10.64 -19.79 -14.51
C LEU A 112 11.08 -21.25 -14.32
N TRP A 113 11.63 -21.59 -13.15
CA TRP A 113 11.98 -22.96 -12.80
C TRP A 113 10.78 -23.90 -12.89
N SER A 114 9.63 -23.48 -12.38
CA SER A 114 8.39 -24.28 -12.40
C SER A 114 7.87 -24.50 -13.80
N VAL A 115 7.94 -23.50 -14.69
CA VAL A 115 7.55 -23.62 -16.09
C VAL A 115 8.46 -24.60 -16.84
N ILE A 116 9.79 -24.43 -16.69
CA ILE A 116 10.78 -25.27 -17.38
C ILE A 116 10.68 -26.73 -16.92
N ALA A 117 10.50 -26.96 -15.62
CA ALA A 117 10.51 -28.30 -15.01
C ALA A 117 9.29 -29.18 -15.34
N LEU A 118 8.22 -28.63 -15.92
CA LEU A 118 7.07 -29.43 -16.36
C LEU A 118 7.48 -30.35 -17.52
N ASP A 119 6.74 -31.44 -17.74
CA ASP A 119 6.95 -32.28 -18.92
C ASP A 119 6.26 -31.68 -20.17
N GLY A 120 6.85 -31.90 -21.35
CA GLY A 120 6.32 -31.42 -22.63
C GLY A 120 6.74 -29.99 -22.99
N ASP A 121 6.32 -29.53 -24.18
CA ASP A 121 6.69 -28.20 -24.71
C ASP A 121 5.61 -27.14 -24.47
N ASP A 122 4.38 -27.57 -24.17
CA ASP A 122 3.23 -26.71 -23.90
C ASP A 122 2.79 -26.80 -22.43
N ILE A 123 2.31 -25.69 -21.88
CA ILE A 123 1.68 -25.61 -20.56
C ILE A 123 0.21 -25.20 -20.71
N CYS A 124 -0.69 -25.86 -19.97
CA CYS A 124 -2.08 -25.44 -19.85
C CYS A 124 -2.16 -24.04 -19.21
N VAL A 125 -2.95 -23.13 -19.78
CA VAL A 125 -3.03 -21.73 -19.31
C VAL A 125 -3.45 -21.64 -17.84
N ASP A 126 -4.43 -22.44 -17.41
CA ASP A 126 -4.85 -22.45 -16.00
C ASP A 126 -3.69 -22.89 -15.09
N LYS A 127 -2.90 -23.87 -15.52
CA LYS A 127 -1.72 -24.34 -14.77
C LYS A 127 -0.62 -23.27 -14.73
N PHE A 128 -0.45 -22.50 -15.80
CA PHE A 128 0.50 -21.39 -15.83
C PHE A 128 0.07 -20.28 -14.87
N LEU A 129 -1.21 -19.90 -14.90
CA LEU A 129 -1.78 -18.92 -13.97
C LEU A 129 -1.66 -19.38 -12.51
N ASP A 130 -1.84 -20.67 -12.22
CA ASP A 130 -1.65 -21.23 -10.88
C ASP A 130 -0.23 -21.02 -10.36
N ILE A 131 0.79 -21.27 -11.21
CA ILE A 131 2.21 -21.09 -10.86
C ILE A 131 2.50 -19.61 -10.58
N ILE A 132 2.03 -18.72 -11.44
CA ILE A 132 2.21 -17.28 -11.24
C ILE A 132 1.53 -16.84 -9.94
N TYR A 133 0.28 -17.26 -9.72
CA TYR A 133 -0.48 -16.94 -8.52
C TYR A 133 0.21 -17.43 -7.25
N SER A 134 0.74 -18.66 -7.23
CA SER A 134 1.37 -19.22 -6.04
C SER A 134 2.61 -18.45 -5.61
N GLU A 135 3.40 -17.97 -6.57
CA GLU A 135 4.64 -17.22 -6.29
C GLU A 135 4.39 -15.73 -6.04
N LEU A 136 3.27 -15.17 -6.50
CA LEU A 136 2.91 -13.75 -6.28
C LEU A 136 1.92 -13.52 -5.13
N ASN A 137 1.48 -14.55 -4.41
CA ASN A 137 0.49 -14.43 -3.32
C ASN A 137 0.93 -13.54 -2.14
N PHE A 138 2.21 -13.19 -2.05
CA PHE A 138 2.71 -12.23 -1.08
C PHE A 138 2.18 -10.81 -1.35
N ILE A 139 1.72 -10.53 -2.58
CA ILE A 139 1.09 -9.26 -2.96
C ILE A 139 -0.33 -9.23 -2.38
N GLN A 140 -0.51 -8.55 -1.25
CA GLN A 140 -1.82 -8.39 -0.61
C GLN A 140 -2.51 -7.08 -1.05
N ASP A 141 -2.72 -6.91 -2.35
CA ASP A 141 -3.39 -5.73 -2.96
C ASP A 141 -4.72 -6.10 -3.62
N ALA A 142 -5.81 -5.47 -3.16
CA ALA A 142 -7.17 -5.74 -3.64
C ALA A 142 -7.46 -5.22 -5.06
N HIS A 143 -6.58 -4.39 -5.62
CA HIS A 143 -6.67 -3.91 -7.00
C HIS A 143 -5.85 -4.75 -7.97
N PHE A 144 -5.04 -5.67 -7.46
CA PHE A 144 -4.12 -6.46 -8.26
C PHE A 144 -4.72 -7.84 -8.53
N ASP A 145 -5.06 -8.08 -9.80
CA ASP A 145 -5.62 -9.32 -10.31
C ASP A 145 -4.71 -9.90 -11.41
N ILE A 146 -4.56 -11.22 -11.47
CA ILE A 146 -3.89 -11.95 -12.57
C ILE A 146 -4.84 -13.01 -13.11
N GLY A 147 -5.25 -12.87 -14.36
CA GLY A 147 -6.30 -13.73 -14.93
C GLY A 147 -7.58 -13.65 -14.08
N ASN A 148 -8.00 -14.79 -13.54
CA ASN A 148 -9.16 -14.88 -12.64
C ASN A 148 -8.80 -14.87 -11.14
N TYR A 149 -7.53 -14.66 -10.80
CA TYR A 149 -7.05 -14.67 -9.43
C TYR A 149 -6.99 -13.27 -8.82
N LYS A 150 -7.50 -13.16 -7.58
CA LYS A 150 -7.31 -12.00 -6.71
C LYS A 150 -6.23 -12.32 -5.68
N LEU A 151 -5.18 -11.50 -5.60
CA LEU A 151 -4.07 -11.78 -4.67
C LEU A 151 -4.34 -11.30 -3.23
N CYS A 152 -5.36 -10.47 -3.02
CA CYS A 152 -5.73 -9.99 -1.69
C CYS A 152 -6.66 -10.95 -0.96
N ASN A 153 -6.29 -11.32 0.27
CA ASN A 153 -7.23 -11.97 1.18
C ASN A 153 -8.45 -11.08 1.43
N TYR A 154 -9.63 -11.69 1.37
CA TYR A 154 -10.88 -10.96 1.56
C TYR A 154 -10.94 -10.32 2.96
N THR A 155 -10.98 -8.99 2.99
CA THR A 155 -11.23 -8.23 4.20
C THR A 155 -12.38 -7.25 3.98
N LYS A 156 -13.16 -6.99 5.04
CA LYS A 156 -14.15 -5.92 5.06
C LYS A 156 -13.69 -4.83 5.99
N TYR A 157 -13.54 -3.63 5.45
CA TYR A 157 -13.35 -2.44 6.24
C TYR A 157 -14.69 -2.04 6.89
N PHE A 158 -14.71 -2.02 8.23
CA PHE A 158 -15.82 -1.46 8.99
C PHE A 158 -15.32 -0.23 9.73
N SER A 159 -16.02 0.89 9.56
CA SER A 159 -15.78 2.09 10.35
C SER A 159 -17.07 2.57 10.99
N SER A 160 -16.93 3.13 12.19
CA SER A 160 -18.01 3.80 12.88
C SER A 160 -17.49 5.10 13.45
N ARG A 161 -18.22 6.18 13.19
CA ARG A 161 -17.95 7.49 13.80
C ARG A 161 -18.37 7.55 15.27
N LYS A 162 -19.04 6.51 15.79
CA LYS A 162 -19.44 6.44 17.20
C LYS A 162 -18.24 6.38 18.14
N PHE A 163 -17.13 5.78 17.70
CA PHE A 163 -15.93 5.56 18.52
C PHE A 163 -14.74 6.31 17.94
N THR A 164 -14.93 7.57 17.55
CA THR A 164 -13.81 8.41 17.13
C THR A 164 -12.91 8.69 18.35
N PHE A 165 -11.63 8.37 18.22
CA PHE A 165 -10.63 8.67 19.24
C PHE A 165 -9.90 9.97 18.92
N HIS A 166 -9.61 10.73 19.97
CA HIS A 166 -8.77 11.91 19.97
C HIS A 166 -7.59 11.68 20.91
N LYS A 167 -6.54 12.51 20.84
CA LYS A 167 -5.38 12.41 21.71
C LYS A 167 -5.17 13.70 22.50
N ASP A 168 -4.96 13.59 23.80
CA ASP A 168 -4.58 14.69 24.70
C ASP A 168 -3.27 14.37 25.45
N GLY A 169 -3.01 15.09 26.55
CA GLY A 169 -1.82 14.91 27.38
C GLY A 169 -1.84 13.66 28.30
N ILE A 170 -2.99 13.01 28.47
CA ILE A 170 -3.15 11.78 29.27
C ILE A 170 -3.09 10.56 28.33
N GLY A 171 -3.73 10.62 27.17
CA GLY A 171 -3.73 9.51 26.22
C GLY A 171 -4.75 9.66 25.10
N PHE A 172 -5.12 8.53 24.49
CA PHE A 172 -6.21 8.49 23.54
C PHE A 172 -7.55 8.40 24.29
N TYR A 173 -8.55 9.16 23.85
CA TYR A 173 -9.87 9.19 24.46
C TYR A 173 -10.99 9.25 23.43
N THR A 174 -12.19 8.83 23.83
CA THR A 174 -13.43 8.99 23.05
C THR A 174 -14.55 9.51 23.96
N ILE A 175 -15.63 10.02 23.36
CA ILE A 175 -16.81 10.50 24.07
C ILE A 175 -18.00 9.67 23.62
N ILE A 176 -18.64 8.97 24.55
CA ILE A 176 -19.83 8.16 24.29
C ILE A 176 -20.92 8.67 25.23
N ASP A 177 -22.04 9.12 24.68
CA ASP A 177 -23.19 9.64 25.43
C ASP A 177 -22.75 10.70 26.48
N ASP A 178 -22.00 11.71 26.01
CA ASP A 178 -21.41 12.81 26.79
C ASP A 178 -20.43 12.39 27.90
N THR A 179 -20.01 11.12 27.92
CA THR A 179 -19.06 10.58 28.91
C THR A 179 -17.69 10.34 28.27
N LEU A 180 -16.63 10.84 28.93
CA LEU A 180 -15.25 10.70 28.50
C LEU A 180 -14.69 9.32 28.90
N PHE A 181 -14.11 8.59 27.93
CA PHE A 181 -13.43 7.33 28.15
C PHE A 181 -12.01 7.38 27.59
N TYR A 182 -11.02 7.01 28.40
CA TYR A 182 -9.64 6.83 27.93
C TYR A 182 -9.40 5.40 27.46
N LEU A 183 -8.71 5.26 26.33
CA LEU A 183 -8.28 3.99 25.80
C LEU A 183 -7.22 3.37 26.72
N LYS A 184 -7.49 2.16 27.20
CA LYS A 184 -6.58 1.45 28.11
C LYS A 184 -5.56 0.59 27.38
N SER A 185 -5.99 -0.15 26.36
CA SER A 185 -5.13 -1.04 25.58
C SER A 185 -5.76 -1.37 24.22
N ILE A 186 -4.91 -1.77 23.27
CA ILE A 186 -5.29 -2.33 21.96
C ILE A 186 -4.69 -3.73 21.89
N ASN A 187 -5.53 -4.77 21.84
CA ASN A 187 -5.08 -6.18 21.81
C ASN A 187 -4.04 -6.49 22.92
N ASP A 188 -4.35 -6.08 24.15
CA ASP A 188 -3.48 -6.22 25.34
C ASP A 188 -2.12 -5.52 25.25
N LYS A 189 -1.97 -4.57 24.32
CA LYS A 189 -0.79 -3.71 24.19
C LYS A 189 -1.13 -2.25 24.49
N GLU A 190 -0.10 -1.49 24.87
CA GLU A 190 -0.21 -0.05 25.05
C GLU A 190 -0.71 0.62 23.75
N PRO A 191 -1.66 1.57 23.82
CA PRO A 191 -2.22 2.26 22.66
C PRO A 191 -1.27 3.16 21.88
#